data_AF-A0A2N3U983-F1
#
_entry.id   AF-A0A2N3U983-F1
#
_cell.length_a   1.000
_cell.length_b   1.000
_cell.length_c   1.000
_cell.angle_alpha   90.00
_cell.angle_beta   90.00
_cell.angle_gamma   90.00
#
_symmetry.space_group_name_H-M   'P 1'
#
loop_
_entity.id
_entity.type
_entity.pdbx_description
1 polymer ?
#
loop_
_entity_poly.entity_id
_entity_poly.type
_entity_poly.pdbx_seq_one_letter_code
_entity_poly.pdbx_strand_id
1 'polypeptide(L)'
;MPKTLLIPIASALLALSFSTTFAQQRPLSKLVVAKGETYVAGPDNIILVDTLIMQDRATIKFDPSQYGVLEAKVAYIGQKCLISSKGTNGSKGNRENAGSNGANGGDLTVSVHLAALGSLIIDTSGGDGGRGADGNNGAAGIKDRHETRTVTDPVTKQTTTTTVLVPGQPGTAGSDATMGGSGGNGGNLTLQYSTGGFIPIFNNEAVKKNSIRIHTTGGRQGQSGQPGKGGFQRADGGIKFSEIIPSSEGKIMLINRDAL
;
A
#
# COMPACT_ATOMS: atom_id res chain seq x y z
N MET A 1 -4.10 -74.91 42.40
CA MET A 1 -5.17 -74.75 41.38
C MET A 1 -5.75 -73.35 41.53
N PRO A 2 -6.09 -72.55 40.50
CA PRO A 2 -5.53 -72.24 39.16
C PRO A 2 -4.70 -70.91 39.20
N LYS A 3 -3.69 -70.62 38.37
CA LYS A 3 -3.64 -70.18 36.94
C LYS A 3 -4.38 -68.87 36.59
N THR A 4 -3.64 -67.76 36.43
CA THR A 4 -3.94 -66.63 35.52
C THR A 4 -2.65 -65.81 35.32
N LEU A 5 -1.85 -66.03 34.27
CA LEU A 5 -1.89 -65.61 32.86
C LEU A 5 -1.44 -64.16 32.59
N LEU A 6 -0.27 -64.07 31.95
CA LEU A 6 0.44 -62.94 31.32
C LEU A 6 -0.39 -62.11 30.34
N ILE A 7 -0.08 -60.79 30.24
CA ILE A 7 0.19 -60.08 28.96
C ILE A 7 1.13 -58.87 29.23
N PRO A 8 2.35 -58.80 28.66
CA PRO A 8 3.06 -57.53 28.49
C PRO A 8 2.76 -56.92 27.11
N ILE A 9 2.33 -55.66 27.10
CA ILE A 9 2.09 -54.86 25.91
C ILE A 9 3.44 -54.38 25.38
N ALA A 10 3.84 -54.89 24.22
CA ALA A 10 5.00 -54.41 23.49
C ALA A 10 4.63 -53.13 22.72
N SER A 11 5.07 -51.96 23.23
CA SER A 11 5.00 -50.69 22.52
C SER A 11 6.13 -50.61 21.49
N ALA A 12 5.80 -50.92 20.23
CA ALA A 12 6.64 -50.60 19.08
C ALA A 12 6.49 -49.10 18.77
N LEU A 13 7.49 -48.31 19.15
CA LEU A 13 7.59 -46.90 18.79
C LEU A 13 8.06 -46.81 17.33
N LEU A 14 7.11 -46.60 16.42
CA LEU A 14 7.35 -46.41 15.00
C LEU A 14 8.00 -45.03 14.78
N ALA A 15 9.29 -45.01 14.44
CA ALA A 15 10.00 -43.81 14.04
C ALA A 15 9.46 -43.34 12.67
N LEU A 16 8.58 -42.34 12.68
CA LEU A 16 8.15 -41.61 11.50
C LEU A 16 9.30 -40.68 11.05
N SER A 17 10.17 -41.20 10.20
CA SER A 17 11.10 -40.39 9.43
C SER A 17 10.31 -39.59 8.38
N PHE A 18 9.97 -38.34 8.71
CA PHE A 18 9.46 -37.37 7.75
C PHE A 18 10.60 -36.99 6.80
N SER A 19 10.64 -37.63 5.63
CA SER A 19 11.44 -37.16 4.51
C SER A 19 10.86 -35.83 4.03
N THR A 20 11.44 -34.71 4.46
CA THR A 20 11.19 -33.40 3.85
C THR A 20 11.80 -33.42 2.45
N THR A 21 11.01 -33.83 1.46
CA THR A 21 11.30 -33.58 0.05
C THR A 21 11.29 -32.06 -0.17
N PHE A 22 12.47 -31.45 -0.21
CA PHE A 22 12.63 -30.14 -0.83
C PHE A 22 12.25 -30.30 -2.30
N ALA A 23 11.08 -29.79 -2.69
CA ALA A 23 10.67 -29.72 -4.08
C ALA A 23 11.61 -28.74 -4.77
N GLN A 24 12.66 -29.27 -5.41
CA GLN A 24 13.60 -28.49 -6.20
C GLN A 24 12.81 -27.82 -7.34
N GLN A 25 12.64 -26.49 -7.26
CA GLN A 25 11.93 -25.67 -8.24
C GLN A 25 12.57 -25.93 -9.62
N ARG A 26 11.86 -26.63 -10.51
CA ARG A 26 12.38 -26.96 -11.83
C ARG A 26 12.37 -25.70 -12.71
N PRO A 27 13.47 -25.37 -13.39
CA PRO A 27 13.47 -24.27 -14.35
C PRO A 27 12.42 -24.56 -15.43
N LEU A 28 11.61 -23.55 -15.73
CA LEU A 28 10.60 -23.62 -16.78
C LEU A 28 11.29 -23.37 -18.13
N SER A 29 11.12 -24.26 -19.10
CA SER A 29 11.70 -24.03 -20.43
C SER A 29 11.15 -22.77 -21.09
N LYS A 30 9.89 -22.43 -20.83
CA LYS A 30 9.25 -21.25 -21.40
C LYS A 30 8.14 -20.72 -20.49
N LEU A 31 8.14 -19.42 -20.27
CA LEU A 31 7.03 -18.68 -19.65
C LEU A 31 6.50 -17.65 -20.65
N VAL A 32 5.20 -17.73 -20.94
CA VAL A 32 4.49 -16.75 -21.76
C VAL A 32 3.46 -16.06 -20.88
N VAL A 33 3.56 -14.74 -20.75
CA VAL A 33 2.53 -13.91 -20.12
C VAL A 33 1.79 -13.20 -21.23
N ALA A 34 0.51 -13.56 -21.43
CA ALA A 34 -0.26 -13.05 -22.55
C ALA A 34 -0.60 -11.56 -22.38
N LYS A 35 -1.12 -10.97 -23.46
CA LYS A 35 -1.39 -9.53 -23.55
C LYS A 35 -2.34 -9.07 -22.45
N GLY A 36 -1.84 -8.20 -21.56
CA GLY A 36 -2.60 -7.66 -20.44
C GLY A 36 -2.80 -8.62 -19.26
N GLU A 37 -2.25 -9.84 -19.31
CA GLU A 37 -2.36 -10.80 -18.22
C GLU A 37 -1.34 -10.52 -17.12
N THR A 38 -1.65 -10.99 -15.92
CA THR A 38 -0.75 -10.94 -14.76
C THR A 38 -0.33 -12.35 -14.38
N TYR A 39 0.97 -12.59 -14.38
CA TYR A 39 1.58 -13.77 -13.79
C TYR A 39 2.07 -13.42 -12.37
N VAL A 40 1.65 -14.19 -11.37
CA VAL A 40 2.11 -14.04 -10.00
C VAL A 40 3.21 -15.06 -9.75
N ALA A 41 4.36 -14.63 -9.24
CA ALA A 41 5.44 -15.51 -8.85
C ALA A 41 4.94 -16.54 -7.83
N GLY A 42 5.51 -17.74 -7.86
CA GLY A 42 5.15 -18.80 -6.91
C GLY A 42 5.51 -18.43 -5.46
N PRO A 43 5.20 -19.33 -4.51
CA PRO A 43 5.42 -19.10 -3.07
C PRO A 43 6.87 -18.74 -2.69
N ASP A 44 7.85 -19.19 -3.47
CA ASP A 44 9.28 -18.93 -3.27
C ASP A 44 9.73 -17.58 -3.84
N ASN A 45 8.83 -16.84 -4.50
CA ASN A 45 9.09 -15.55 -5.15
C ASN A 45 10.22 -15.58 -6.20
N ILE A 46 10.48 -16.77 -6.76
CA ILE A 46 11.54 -17.04 -7.74
C ILE A 46 10.92 -17.52 -9.06
N ILE A 47 11.37 -16.94 -10.17
CA ILE A 47 11.05 -17.34 -11.54
C ILE A 47 12.36 -17.60 -12.28
N LEU A 48 12.62 -18.87 -12.61
CA LEU A 48 13.76 -19.29 -13.42
C LEU A 48 13.25 -19.88 -14.74
N VAL A 49 13.52 -19.20 -15.85
CA VAL A 49 13.03 -19.60 -17.18
C VAL A 49 14.14 -19.55 -18.24
N ASP A 50 14.12 -20.48 -19.19
CA ASP A 50 15.02 -20.35 -20.36
C ASP A 50 14.52 -19.23 -21.29
N THR A 51 13.21 -19.22 -21.58
CA THR A 51 12.59 -18.20 -22.45
C THR A 51 11.44 -17.49 -21.74
N LEU A 52 11.54 -16.18 -21.58
CA LEU A 52 10.46 -15.30 -21.13
C LEU A 52 9.83 -14.57 -22.32
N ILE A 53 8.51 -14.62 -22.45
CA ILE A 53 7.76 -13.82 -23.42
C ILE A 53 6.70 -13.02 -22.67
N MET A 54 6.86 -11.71 -22.62
CA MET A 54 5.85 -10.79 -22.09
C MET A 54 5.20 -10.07 -23.27
N GLN A 55 3.93 -10.33 -23.54
CA GLN A 55 3.18 -9.61 -24.55
C GLN A 55 2.80 -8.20 -24.05
N ASP A 56 2.24 -7.35 -24.92
CA ASP A 56 1.91 -5.97 -24.54
C ASP A 56 1.06 -5.89 -23.27
N ARG A 57 1.45 -5.02 -22.33
CA ARG A 57 0.80 -4.81 -21.04
C ARG A 57 0.79 -6.03 -20.12
N ALA A 58 1.57 -7.07 -20.42
CA ALA A 58 1.76 -8.19 -19.51
C ALA A 58 2.42 -7.72 -18.21
N THR A 59 2.05 -8.36 -17.10
CA THR A 59 2.56 -8.06 -15.76
C THR A 59 3.14 -9.31 -15.12
N ILE A 60 4.31 -9.21 -14.50
CA ILE A 60 4.83 -10.18 -13.54
C ILE A 60 4.79 -9.53 -12.16
N LYS A 61 4.16 -10.20 -11.19
CA LYS A 61 4.01 -9.72 -9.83
C LYS A 61 4.76 -10.63 -8.85
N PHE A 62 5.66 -10.03 -8.09
CA PHE A 62 6.38 -10.62 -6.97
C PHE A 62 5.69 -10.20 -5.66
N ASP A 63 5.80 -11.07 -4.65
CA ASP A 63 5.39 -10.73 -3.29
C ASP A 63 6.39 -9.71 -2.70
N PRO A 64 5.94 -8.52 -2.27
CA PRO A 64 6.82 -7.50 -1.68
C PRO A 64 7.39 -7.88 -0.31
N SER A 65 6.82 -8.87 0.37
CA SER A 65 7.30 -9.34 1.69
C SER A 65 8.51 -10.27 1.59
N GLN A 66 8.85 -10.72 0.38
CA GLN A 66 9.94 -11.63 0.12
C GLN A 66 10.90 -11.05 -0.92
N TYR A 67 12.15 -11.52 -0.91
CA TYR A 67 13.12 -11.20 -1.94
C TYR A 67 12.70 -11.84 -3.27
N GLY A 68 12.53 -11.04 -4.32
CA GLY A 68 12.13 -11.50 -5.64
C GLY A 68 13.32 -11.82 -6.54
N VAL A 69 13.23 -12.93 -7.30
CA VAL A 69 14.23 -13.27 -8.32
C VAL A 69 13.55 -13.60 -9.64
N LEU A 70 13.94 -12.90 -10.70
CA LEU A 70 13.62 -13.24 -12.08
C LEU A 70 14.93 -13.53 -12.83
N GLU A 71 15.10 -14.75 -13.28
CA GLU A 71 16.17 -15.12 -14.22
C GLU A 71 15.56 -15.64 -15.52
N ALA A 72 15.89 -14.97 -16.63
CA ALA A 72 15.51 -15.41 -17.97
C ALA A 72 16.73 -15.45 -18.89
N LYS A 73 17.07 -16.64 -19.41
CA LYS A 73 18.20 -16.76 -20.34
C LYS A 73 17.98 -15.98 -21.64
N VAL A 74 16.74 -15.85 -22.08
CA VAL A 74 16.30 -15.01 -23.21
C VAL A 74 14.93 -14.42 -22.91
N ALA A 75 14.73 -13.13 -23.19
CA ALA A 75 13.49 -12.41 -22.96
C ALA A 75 13.03 -11.62 -24.19
N TYR A 76 11.74 -11.75 -24.51
CA TYR A 76 11.02 -10.96 -25.51
C TYR A 76 9.95 -10.13 -24.80
N ILE A 77 10.17 -8.82 -24.72
CA ILE A 77 9.31 -7.91 -23.97
C ILE A 77 8.55 -7.01 -24.94
N GLY A 78 7.22 -7.06 -24.87
CA GLY A 78 6.31 -6.21 -25.64
C GLY A 78 6.23 -4.78 -25.09
N GLN A 79 5.15 -4.08 -25.41
CA GLN A 79 4.93 -2.70 -25.01
C GLN A 79 4.24 -2.57 -23.65
N LYS A 80 4.72 -1.65 -22.81
CA LYS A 80 4.16 -1.30 -21.49
C LYS A 80 4.06 -2.50 -20.56
N CYS A 81 5.05 -3.40 -20.63
CA CYS A 81 5.14 -4.53 -19.71
C CYS A 81 5.55 -4.05 -18.32
N LEU A 82 5.11 -4.77 -17.29
CA LEU A 82 5.39 -4.45 -15.89
C LEU A 82 6.00 -5.65 -15.17
N ILE A 83 7.10 -5.44 -14.46
CA ILE A 83 7.60 -6.36 -13.43
C ILE A 83 7.51 -5.61 -12.12
N SER A 84 6.79 -6.13 -11.13
CA SER A 84 6.53 -5.39 -9.90
C SER A 84 6.67 -6.22 -8.64
N SER A 85 7.36 -5.66 -7.66
CA SER A 85 7.35 -6.03 -6.24
C SER A 85 6.84 -4.86 -5.38
N LYS A 86 5.94 -4.04 -5.93
CA LYS A 86 5.44 -2.82 -5.29
C LYS A 86 4.69 -3.13 -3.99
N GLY A 87 4.93 -2.33 -2.96
CA GLY A 87 4.21 -2.37 -1.70
C GLY A 87 2.73 -1.99 -1.85
N THR A 88 1.87 -2.61 -1.05
CA THR A 88 0.43 -2.30 -1.04
C THR A 88 0.16 -0.95 -0.37
N ASN A 89 -0.80 -0.21 -0.91
CA ASN A 89 -1.23 1.05 -0.28
C ASN A 89 -1.95 0.77 1.05
N GLY A 90 -1.80 1.70 1.99
CA GLY A 90 -2.54 1.72 3.23
C GLY A 90 -4.03 1.95 3.03
N SER A 91 -4.83 1.38 3.92
CA SER A 91 -6.28 1.57 4.00
C SER A 91 -6.63 2.90 4.65
N LYS A 92 -7.75 3.49 4.21
CA LYS A 92 -8.32 4.69 4.83
C LYS A 92 -8.61 4.43 6.32
N GLY A 93 -8.31 5.41 7.15
CA GLY A 93 -8.64 5.42 8.57
C GLY A 93 -10.13 5.59 8.83
N ASN A 94 -10.50 5.52 10.10
CA ASN A 94 -11.85 5.80 10.59
C ASN A 94 -11.76 6.82 11.75
N ARG A 95 -12.86 7.08 12.46
CA ARG A 95 -12.89 8.10 13.55
C ARG A 95 -12.03 7.73 14.77
N GLU A 96 -11.71 6.45 14.91
CA GLU A 96 -10.97 5.89 16.03
C GLU A 96 -9.52 5.64 15.64
N ASN A 97 -9.28 5.21 14.41
CA ASN A 97 -8.00 4.76 13.90
C ASN A 97 -7.51 5.64 12.75
N ALA A 98 -6.22 6.00 12.77
CA ALA A 98 -5.54 6.65 11.66
C ALA A 98 -5.57 5.81 10.38
N GLY A 99 -5.24 6.44 9.24
CA GLY A 99 -4.96 5.69 8.02
C GLY A 99 -3.82 4.70 8.24
N SER A 100 -3.90 3.50 7.67
CA SER A 100 -2.81 2.54 7.84
C SER A 100 -1.62 2.92 6.96
N ASN A 101 -0.44 2.46 7.36
CA ASN A 101 0.78 2.68 6.58
C ASN A 101 0.73 1.88 5.27
N GLY A 102 1.38 2.40 4.23
CA GLY A 102 1.70 1.61 3.05
C GLY A 102 2.77 0.57 3.36
N ALA A 103 2.71 -0.57 2.70
CA ALA A 103 3.72 -1.61 2.83
C ALA A 103 4.99 -1.23 2.05
N ASN A 104 6.14 -1.77 2.48
CA ASN A 104 7.39 -1.61 1.73
C ASN A 104 7.30 -2.34 0.38
N GLY A 105 8.01 -1.82 -0.62
CA GLY A 105 8.32 -2.58 -1.83
C GLY A 105 9.35 -3.66 -1.52
N GLY A 106 9.24 -4.78 -2.22
CA GLY A 106 10.17 -5.90 -2.09
C GLY A 106 11.44 -5.69 -2.90
N ASP A 107 12.57 -6.12 -2.32
CA ASP A 107 13.84 -6.19 -3.03
C ASP A 107 13.73 -7.19 -4.20
N LEU A 108 14.28 -6.82 -5.35
CA LEU A 108 14.12 -7.57 -6.60
C LEU A 108 15.44 -7.68 -7.36
N THR A 109 15.78 -8.90 -7.76
CA THR A 109 16.82 -9.15 -8.76
C THR A 109 16.20 -9.60 -10.07
N VAL A 110 16.57 -8.92 -11.16
CA VAL A 110 16.20 -9.24 -12.53
C VAL A 110 17.48 -9.51 -13.31
N SER A 111 17.64 -10.73 -13.82
CA SER A 111 18.75 -11.14 -14.67
C SER A 111 18.21 -11.64 -16.01
N VAL A 112 18.39 -10.85 -17.08
CA VAL A 112 17.75 -11.10 -18.37
C VAL A 112 18.66 -10.82 -19.56
N HIS A 113 18.60 -11.67 -20.59
CA HIS A 113 19.07 -11.31 -21.93
C HIS A 113 17.89 -10.83 -22.78
N LEU A 114 17.88 -9.56 -23.15
CA LEU A 114 16.79 -8.95 -23.90
C LEU A 114 17.01 -9.15 -25.41
N ALA A 115 16.37 -10.18 -25.98
CA ALA A 115 16.36 -10.40 -27.43
C ALA A 115 15.48 -9.37 -28.15
N ALA A 116 14.40 -8.92 -27.51
CA ALA A 116 13.57 -7.82 -28.01
C ALA A 116 12.98 -7.02 -26.83
N LEU A 117 12.91 -5.69 -26.97
CA LEU A 117 12.35 -4.79 -25.95
C LEU A 117 11.46 -3.71 -26.58
N GLY A 118 10.16 -3.76 -26.28
CA GLY A 118 9.23 -2.65 -26.50
C GLY A 118 9.42 -1.60 -25.41
N SER A 119 8.69 -1.73 -24.31
CA SER A 119 8.87 -0.92 -23.12
C SER A 119 8.57 -1.71 -21.86
N LEU A 120 9.48 -1.63 -20.89
CA LEU A 120 9.44 -2.33 -19.62
C LEU A 120 9.41 -1.33 -18.47
N ILE A 121 8.56 -1.59 -17.49
CA ILE A 121 8.54 -0.89 -16.21
C ILE A 121 8.94 -1.91 -15.14
N ILE A 122 9.91 -1.57 -14.30
CA ILE A 122 10.26 -2.33 -13.10
C ILE A 122 9.88 -1.47 -11.90
N ASP A 123 8.92 -1.95 -11.11
CA ASP A 123 8.33 -1.20 -10.00
C ASP A 123 8.50 -1.92 -8.67
N THR A 124 9.44 -1.42 -7.87
CA THR A 124 9.77 -1.84 -6.51
C THR A 124 9.36 -0.77 -5.49
N SER A 125 8.48 0.18 -5.85
CA SER A 125 8.12 1.30 -4.99
C SER A 125 7.39 0.86 -3.71
N GLY A 126 7.47 1.69 -2.68
CA GLY A 126 6.63 1.55 -1.50
C GLY A 126 5.17 1.87 -1.79
N GLY A 127 4.26 1.30 -0.99
CA GLY A 127 2.85 1.66 -1.01
C GLY A 127 2.60 3.03 -0.37
N ASP A 128 1.61 3.76 -0.86
CA ASP A 128 1.20 5.03 -0.27
C ASP A 128 0.46 4.81 1.06
N GLY A 129 0.63 5.73 2.00
CA GLY A 129 -0.13 5.73 3.25
C GLY A 129 -1.62 6.01 3.02
N GLY A 130 -2.46 5.35 3.82
CA GLY A 130 -3.91 5.54 3.79
C GLY A 130 -4.33 6.92 4.27
N ARG A 131 -5.41 7.47 3.73
CA ARG A 131 -5.93 8.78 4.20
C ARG A 131 -6.53 8.67 5.60
N GLY A 132 -6.44 9.75 6.38
CA GLY A 132 -7.17 9.91 7.63
C GLY A 132 -8.68 10.08 7.41
N ALA A 133 -9.43 10.05 8.51
CA ALA A 133 -10.87 10.29 8.52
C ALA A 133 -11.18 11.72 8.98
N ASP A 134 -12.17 12.34 8.35
CA ASP A 134 -12.65 13.67 8.73
C ASP A 134 -13.51 13.60 10.00
N GLY A 135 -13.47 14.71 10.75
CA GLY A 135 -14.38 14.95 11.87
C GLY A 135 -15.75 15.44 11.39
N ASN A 136 -16.78 15.18 12.20
CA ASN A 136 -18.11 15.74 12.00
C ASN A 136 -18.20 17.12 12.65
N ASN A 137 -18.87 18.05 11.98
CA ASN A 137 -19.21 19.33 12.59
C ASN A 137 -20.20 19.14 13.74
N GLY A 138 -20.04 19.96 14.77
CA GLY A 138 -21.01 20.10 15.83
C GLY A 138 -22.27 20.81 15.35
N ALA A 139 -23.39 20.54 16.01
CA ALA A 139 -24.63 21.26 15.79
C ALA A 139 -24.45 22.74 16.15
N ALA A 140 -25.04 23.62 15.33
CA ALA A 140 -25.04 25.04 15.58
C ALA A 140 -25.77 25.35 16.91
N GLY A 141 -25.21 26.28 17.68
CA GLY A 141 -25.91 26.85 18.82
C GLY A 141 -26.72 28.08 18.41
N ILE A 142 -27.53 28.56 19.33
CA ILE A 142 -28.30 29.81 19.20
C ILE A 142 -27.46 30.92 19.84
N LYS A 143 -27.22 32.01 19.12
CA LYS A 143 -26.52 33.18 19.68
C LYS A 143 -27.44 33.98 20.59
N ASP A 144 -26.83 34.68 21.54
CA ASP A 144 -27.50 35.71 22.32
C ASP A 144 -28.20 36.70 21.39
N ARG A 145 -29.43 37.08 21.74
CA ARG A 145 -30.20 38.06 20.98
C ARG A 145 -30.95 39.00 21.90
N HIS A 146 -31.16 40.22 21.44
CA HIS A 146 -32.01 41.19 22.12
C HIS A 146 -33.44 41.10 21.58
N GLU A 147 -34.41 40.94 22.47
CA GLU A 147 -35.84 40.96 22.13
C GLU A 147 -36.50 42.15 22.81
N THR A 148 -37.30 42.89 22.04
CA THR A 148 -38.13 43.97 22.58
C THR A 148 -39.42 43.39 23.10
N ARG A 149 -39.68 43.55 24.40
CA ARG A 149 -40.93 43.16 25.04
C ARG A 149 -41.72 44.40 25.43
N THR A 150 -42.94 44.46 24.94
CA THR A 150 -43.86 45.55 25.22
C THR A 150 -44.95 45.03 26.14
N VAL A 151 -45.02 45.58 27.35
CA VAL A 151 -46.07 45.24 28.33
C VAL A 151 -46.91 46.48 28.56
N THR A 152 -48.21 46.36 28.30
CA THR A 152 -49.19 47.39 28.62
C THR A 152 -49.84 47.05 29.94
N ASP A 153 -49.70 47.92 30.93
CA ASP A 153 -50.34 47.78 32.23
C ASP A 153 -51.86 47.81 32.06
N PRO A 154 -52.59 46.75 32.49
CA PRO A 154 -54.03 46.65 32.27
C PRO A 154 -54.83 47.72 33.03
N VAL A 155 -54.26 48.29 34.11
CA VAL A 155 -54.90 49.28 35.00
C VAL A 155 -54.55 50.71 34.57
N THR A 156 -53.27 51.01 34.36
CA THR A 156 -52.82 52.38 34.04
C THR A 156 -52.81 52.68 32.53
N LYS A 157 -52.98 51.66 31.68
CA LYS A 157 -52.87 51.73 30.21
C LYS A 157 -51.52 52.25 29.69
N GLN A 158 -50.52 52.41 30.57
CA GLN A 158 -49.16 52.77 30.15
C GLN A 158 -48.45 51.57 29.53
N THR A 159 -47.76 51.84 28.43
CA THR A 159 -46.98 50.83 27.70
C THR A 159 -45.51 51.00 28.03
N THR A 160 -44.91 49.98 28.63
CA THR A 160 -43.47 49.95 28.89
C THR A 160 -42.79 49.02 27.88
N THR A 161 -41.82 49.57 27.16
CA THR A 161 -40.98 48.80 26.23
C THR A 161 -39.66 48.49 26.91
N THR A 162 -39.36 47.20 27.08
CA THR A 162 -38.10 46.75 27.66
C THR A 162 -37.33 45.92 26.64
N THR A 163 -36.08 46.25 26.40
CA THR A 163 -35.16 45.39 25.65
C THR A 163 -34.58 44.34 26.59
N VAL A 164 -34.84 43.07 26.32
CA VAL A 164 -34.38 41.94 27.13
C VAL A 164 -33.31 41.18 26.36
N LEU A 165 -32.17 40.91 27.01
CA LEU A 165 -31.18 39.96 26.50
C LEU A 165 -31.73 38.54 26.69
N VAL A 166 -31.89 37.80 25.60
CA VAL A 166 -32.17 36.37 25.60
C VAL A 166 -30.84 35.65 25.43
N PRO A 167 -30.33 34.97 26.47
CA PRO A 167 -29.10 34.19 26.36
C PRO A 167 -29.24 33.13 25.28
N GLY A 168 -28.17 32.95 24.53
CA GLY A 168 -28.04 31.92 23.53
C GLY A 168 -27.99 30.52 24.15
N GLN A 169 -28.06 29.52 23.29
CA GLN A 169 -27.83 28.13 23.64
C GLN A 169 -26.53 27.67 22.97
N PRO A 170 -25.56 27.13 23.72
CA PRO A 170 -24.32 26.66 23.11
C PRO A 170 -24.61 25.52 22.13
N GLY A 171 -23.80 25.42 21.08
CA GLY A 171 -23.87 24.30 20.14
C GLY A 171 -23.29 23.02 20.72
N THR A 172 -22.95 22.07 19.85
CA THR A 172 -22.12 20.90 20.22
C THR A 172 -20.69 21.08 19.72
N ALA A 173 -19.75 20.37 20.33
CA ALA A 173 -18.37 20.31 19.84
C ALA A 173 -18.32 19.62 18.47
N GLY A 174 -17.32 19.98 17.67
CA GLY A 174 -16.92 19.18 16.52
C GLY A 174 -16.20 17.92 16.96
N SER A 175 -16.23 16.86 16.16
CA SER A 175 -15.45 15.65 16.45
C SER A 175 -14.05 15.74 15.87
N ASP A 176 -13.13 15.00 16.48
CA ASP A 176 -11.77 14.85 15.97
C ASP A 176 -11.74 14.20 14.58
N ALA A 177 -10.69 14.55 13.84
CA ALA A 177 -10.22 13.84 12.66
C ALA A 177 -9.06 12.91 13.01
N THR A 178 -8.67 12.04 12.09
CA THR A 178 -7.48 11.20 12.22
C THR A 178 -6.41 11.55 11.20
N MET A 179 -5.15 11.33 11.57
CA MET A 179 -4.02 11.51 10.67
C MET A 179 -4.01 10.43 9.57
N GLY A 180 -3.39 10.74 8.43
CA GLY A 180 -3.07 9.75 7.41
C GLY A 180 -1.89 8.85 7.82
N GLY A 181 -1.83 7.66 7.20
CA GLY A 181 -0.74 6.72 7.39
C GLY A 181 0.54 7.15 6.69
N SER A 182 1.64 6.53 7.08
CA SER A 182 2.95 6.74 6.47
C SER A 182 3.09 5.95 5.16
N GLY A 183 3.94 6.42 4.24
CA GLY A 183 4.29 5.64 3.06
C GLY A 183 5.28 4.52 3.40
N GLY A 184 5.26 3.43 2.62
CA GLY A 184 6.25 2.36 2.74
C GLY A 184 7.58 2.72 2.08
N ASN A 185 8.65 2.01 2.42
CA ASN A 185 9.95 2.17 1.78
C ASN A 185 9.96 1.55 0.37
N GLY A 186 10.76 2.10 -0.54
CA GLY A 186 11.06 1.45 -1.81
C GLY A 186 12.05 0.29 -1.63
N GLY A 187 11.86 -0.77 -2.40
CA GLY A 187 12.76 -1.92 -2.46
C GLY A 187 13.99 -1.65 -3.32
N ASN A 188 15.07 -2.37 -3.04
CA ASN A 188 16.29 -2.36 -3.85
C ASN A 188 16.08 -3.13 -5.15
N LEU A 189 16.69 -2.64 -6.23
CA LEU A 189 16.70 -3.31 -7.53
C LEU A 189 18.13 -3.66 -7.94
N THR A 190 18.36 -4.93 -8.25
CA THR A 190 19.50 -5.35 -9.06
C THR A 190 19.01 -5.76 -10.44
N LEU A 191 19.41 -5.02 -11.48
CA LEU A 191 19.11 -5.37 -12.86
C LEU A 191 20.41 -5.73 -13.59
N GLN A 192 20.56 -7.02 -13.85
CA GLN A 192 21.59 -7.57 -14.73
C GLN A 192 20.97 -7.78 -16.11
N TYR A 193 21.50 -7.11 -17.12
CA TYR A 193 20.93 -7.20 -18.46
C TYR A 193 22.00 -7.35 -19.53
N SER A 194 21.62 -8.00 -20.62
CA SER A 194 22.34 -8.02 -21.91
C SER A 194 21.32 -7.80 -23.02
N THR A 195 21.76 -7.52 -24.24
CA THR A 195 20.87 -7.19 -25.35
C THR A 195 21.23 -7.92 -26.64
N GLY A 196 20.21 -8.20 -27.46
CA GLY A 196 20.38 -8.78 -28.80
C GLY A 196 20.88 -7.79 -29.86
N GLY A 197 21.72 -6.81 -29.48
CA GLY A 197 22.28 -5.82 -30.40
C GLY A 197 21.56 -4.47 -30.46
N PHE A 198 20.87 -4.06 -29.39
CA PHE A 198 20.27 -2.72 -29.27
C PHE A 198 20.61 -2.08 -27.93
N ILE A 199 20.57 -0.75 -27.86
CA ILE A 199 20.85 -0.01 -26.62
C ILE A 199 19.53 0.24 -25.89
N PRO A 200 19.36 -0.24 -24.63
CA PRO A 200 18.19 0.09 -23.83
C PRO A 200 18.29 1.52 -23.30
N ILE A 201 17.17 2.24 -23.32
CA ILE A 201 17.08 3.63 -22.89
C ILE A 201 16.37 3.66 -21.54
N PHE A 202 17.07 4.13 -20.51
CA PHE A 202 16.57 4.17 -19.15
C PHE A 202 15.85 5.48 -18.84
N ASN A 203 14.71 5.38 -18.14
CA ASN A 203 14.00 6.51 -17.50
C ASN A 203 13.74 7.71 -18.42
N ASN A 204 13.54 7.48 -19.72
CA ASN A 204 13.18 8.51 -20.68
C ASN A 204 11.73 8.32 -21.15
N GLU A 205 10.84 9.22 -20.72
CA GLU A 205 9.40 9.12 -20.99
C GLU A 205 9.03 9.36 -22.46
N ALA A 206 9.86 10.10 -23.20
CA ALA A 206 9.62 10.39 -24.62
C ALA A 206 9.81 9.15 -25.50
N VAL A 207 10.58 8.16 -25.03
CA VAL A 207 10.94 6.97 -25.79
C VAL A 207 9.99 5.81 -25.51
N LYS A 208 9.40 5.27 -26.58
CA LYS A 208 8.40 4.18 -26.54
C LYS A 208 8.94 2.82 -26.99
N LYS A 209 10.21 2.71 -27.38
CA LYS A 209 10.84 1.49 -27.87
C LYS A 209 12.20 1.30 -27.22
N ASN A 210 12.58 0.06 -26.94
CA ASN A 210 13.80 -0.30 -26.23
C ASN A 210 13.93 0.45 -24.89
N SER A 211 12.83 0.79 -24.22
CA SER A 211 12.87 1.60 -23.00
C SER A 211 12.65 0.77 -21.73
N ILE A 212 13.40 1.09 -20.69
CA ILE A 212 13.25 0.54 -19.34
C ILE A 212 13.00 1.69 -18.38
N ARG A 213 11.93 1.61 -17.61
CA ARG A 213 11.63 2.56 -16.54
C ARG A 213 11.77 1.85 -15.21
N ILE A 214 12.43 2.50 -14.26
CA ILE A 214 12.69 1.95 -12.95
C ILE A 214 12.06 2.85 -11.91
N HIS A 215 11.24 2.26 -11.05
CA HIS A 215 10.62 2.92 -9.90
C HIS A 215 11.06 2.20 -8.62
N THR A 216 11.82 2.91 -7.78
CA THR A 216 12.27 2.47 -6.44
C THR A 216 11.90 3.48 -5.36
N THR A 217 10.99 4.42 -5.65
CA THR A 217 10.65 5.50 -4.72
C THR A 217 9.88 4.99 -3.51
N GLY A 218 10.09 5.62 -2.35
CA GLY A 218 9.21 5.45 -1.20
C GLY A 218 7.78 5.90 -1.50
N GLY A 219 6.82 5.30 -0.79
CA GLY A 219 5.42 5.69 -0.84
C GLY A 219 5.20 7.08 -0.23
N ARG A 220 4.11 7.72 -0.63
CA ARG A 220 3.71 9.04 -0.13
C ARG A 220 2.99 8.92 1.20
N GLN A 221 3.11 9.95 2.04
CA GLN A 221 2.30 10.06 3.24
C GLN A 221 0.82 10.27 2.87
N GLY A 222 -0.05 9.60 3.61
CA GLY A 222 -1.50 9.79 3.52
C GLY A 222 -1.92 11.16 4.04
N GLN A 223 -2.94 11.74 3.40
CA GLN A 223 -3.49 13.02 3.83
C GLN A 223 -4.26 12.86 5.14
N SER A 224 -4.01 13.75 6.10
CA SER A 224 -4.81 13.86 7.33
C SER A 224 -6.24 14.31 7.04
N GLY A 225 -7.18 13.84 7.85
CA GLY A 225 -8.56 14.32 7.80
C GLY A 225 -8.69 15.76 8.32
N GLN A 226 -9.81 16.38 8.00
CA GLN A 226 -10.17 17.72 8.47
C GLN A 226 -10.98 17.62 9.77
N PRO A 227 -10.53 18.25 10.87
CA PRO A 227 -11.31 18.28 12.10
C PRO A 227 -12.67 18.95 11.93
N GLY A 228 -13.67 18.45 12.65
CA GLY A 228 -15.01 19.01 12.63
C GLY A 228 -15.06 20.36 13.35
N LYS A 229 -15.82 21.32 12.81
CA LYS A 229 -16.02 22.62 13.45
C LYS A 229 -17.05 22.54 14.58
N GLY A 230 -16.77 23.18 15.71
CA GLY A 230 -17.69 23.35 16.82
C GLY A 230 -18.82 24.33 16.51
N GLY A 231 -19.96 24.14 17.17
CA GLY A 231 -21.04 25.11 17.21
C GLY A 231 -20.70 26.32 18.11
N PHE A 232 -21.65 27.26 18.22
CA PHE A 232 -21.51 28.46 19.05
C PHE A 232 -21.01 28.14 20.47
N GLN A 233 -19.95 28.83 20.90
CA GLN A 233 -19.29 28.66 22.21
C GLN A 233 -18.76 27.23 22.50
N ARG A 234 -18.48 26.42 21.46
CA ARG A 234 -17.88 25.10 21.60
C ARG A 234 -16.57 24.99 20.83
N ALA A 235 -15.75 24.03 21.24
CA ALA A 235 -14.48 23.75 20.61
C ALA A 235 -14.66 23.00 19.27
N ASP A 236 -13.73 23.27 18.36
CA ASP A 236 -13.48 22.43 17.19
C ASP A 236 -12.84 21.10 17.63
N GLY A 237 -12.97 20.09 16.79
CA GLY A 237 -12.22 18.84 16.95
C GLY A 237 -10.71 19.05 16.72
N GLY A 238 -9.91 18.10 17.20
CA GLY A 238 -8.48 18.03 16.93
C GLY A 238 -8.12 17.02 15.83
N ILE A 239 -6.83 16.92 15.51
CA ILE A 239 -6.28 15.78 14.75
C ILE A 239 -5.71 14.78 15.76
N LYS A 240 -6.16 13.53 15.66
CA LYS A 240 -5.52 12.41 16.35
C LYS A 240 -4.27 12.00 15.58
N PHE A 241 -3.12 12.34 16.14
CA PHE A 241 -1.82 11.98 15.58
C PHE A 241 -1.48 10.52 15.89
N SER A 242 -0.80 9.89 14.94
CA SER A 242 -0.07 8.64 15.12
C SER A 242 1.40 8.88 14.82
N GLU A 243 2.23 7.87 15.00
CA GLU A 243 3.64 7.96 14.60
C GLU A 243 3.77 8.12 13.08
N ILE A 244 4.64 9.03 12.65
CA ILE A 244 5.01 9.21 11.25
C ILE A 244 6.33 8.48 11.03
N ILE A 245 6.32 7.50 10.13
CA ILE A 245 7.49 6.75 9.70
C ILE A 245 7.93 7.34 8.36
N PRO A 246 9.12 7.94 8.25
CA PRO A 246 9.60 8.44 6.97
C PRO A 246 9.82 7.28 6.00
N SER A 247 9.44 7.46 4.74
CA SER A 247 9.75 6.50 3.67
C SER A 247 11.12 6.80 3.07
N SER A 248 11.84 5.76 2.67
CA SER A 248 13.12 5.86 1.95
C SER A 248 13.00 5.33 0.52
N GLU A 249 13.85 5.86 -0.37
CA GLU A 249 14.04 5.30 -1.69
C GLU A 249 14.92 4.03 -1.64
N GLY A 250 14.64 3.09 -2.53
CA GLY A 250 15.45 1.90 -2.73
C GLY A 250 16.64 2.17 -3.66
N LYS A 251 17.71 1.41 -3.49
CA LYS A 251 18.94 1.53 -4.28
C LYS A 251 18.82 0.77 -5.60
N ILE A 252 19.51 1.25 -6.63
CA ILE A 252 19.55 0.63 -7.95
C ILE A 252 20.99 0.19 -8.24
N MET A 253 21.17 -1.08 -8.60
CA MET A 253 22.39 -1.61 -9.18
C MET A 253 22.11 -2.06 -10.62
N LEU A 254 22.79 -1.42 -11.59
CA LEU A 254 22.70 -1.75 -13.01
C LEU A 254 23.99 -2.44 -13.44
N ILE A 255 23.85 -3.64 -14.01
CA ILE A 255 24.97 -4.44 -14.52
C ILE A 255 24.70 -4.76 -15.98
N ASN A 256 25.46 -4.14 -16.88
CA ASN A 256 25.46 -4.50 -18.29
C ASN A 256 26.41 -5.67 -18.52
N ARG A 257 25.87 -6.84 -18.84
CA ARG A 257 26.62 -8.07 -19.09
C ARG A 257 27.27 -8.10 -20.48
N ASP A 258 26.89 -7.22 -21.40
CA ASP A 258 27.55 -7.09 -22.71
C ASP A 258 28.91 -6.38 -22.60
N ALA A 259 29.20 -5.73 -21.47
CA ALA A 259 30.41 -4.96 -21.21
C ALA A 259 31.40 -5.64 -20.25
N LEU A 260 31.11 -6.86 -19.82
CA LEU A 260 31.95 -7.71 -18.96
C LEU A 260 32.68 -8.75 -19.80
#